data_AF-A0A2A5H3Q6-F1
#
_entry.id   AF-A0A2A5H3Q6-F1
#
_cell.length_a   1.000
_cell.length_b   1.000
_cell.length_c   1.000
_cell.angle_alpha   90.00
_cell.angle_beta   90.00
_cell.angle_gamma   90.00
#
_symmetry.space_group_name_H-M   'P 1'
#
loop_
_entity.id
_entity.type
_entity.pdbx_description
1 polymer ?
#
loop_
_entity_poly.entity_id
_entity_poly.type
_entity_poly.pdbx_seq_one_letter_code
_entity_poly.pdbx_strand_id
1 'polypeptide(L)'
;MPESKQDMLTRYFNRAIEYPNVNHDDFKESYIIAVGKDEAEKADPAMIVSDSDFSFASSGKSIRLAGATENVDTYEVTIKKVDGEEVTLHDRVALVGFGSNSAPEILKTKFNDFVTDTKNPEDNQIVVMQGNLQSHVVVAAAFYSDIGPVPATLHRKEGDSASVTIGFYTKAQAEQMTGTEQSYAGVELDTEIILKGGTAVEKPLAYVAVWGALTNEDGELMANPSIPQQTDLPEVSTREVIEYAMSITNPEMDDIKPYIEGHSMGLPMLSDVEIAEKEKTRYIRTDILAEHSTPSNVIGTLIFPPSIYEDTPSANAPRPTFSAETENDTSIENIPDLG
;
A
#
# COMPACT_ATOMS: atom_id res chain seq x y z
N MET A 1 -17.03 16.64 30.32
CA MET A 1 -16.32 17.89 29.96
C MET A 1 -15.84 17.73 28.53
N PRO A 2 -15.91 18.76 27.66
CA PRO A 2 -15.33 18.68 26.33
C PRO A 2 -13.82 18.41 26.41
N GLU A 3 -13.30 17.56 25.53
CA GLU A 3 -11.86 17.27 25.38
C GLU A 3 -11.11 18.58 25.10
N SER A 4 -9.92 18.79 25.70
CA SER A 4 -9.13 19.97 25.40
C SER A 4 -8.53 19.85 23.99
N LYS A 5 -8.24 20.98 23.34
CA LYS A 5 -7.56 20.97 22.03
C LYS A 5 -6.25 20.18 22.09
N GLN A 6 -5.47 20.32 23.16
CA GLN A 6 -4.18 19.63 23.31
C GLN A 6 -4.34 18.11 23.44
N ASP A 7 -5.35 17.65 24.17
CA ASP A 7 -5.62 16.21 24.33
C ASP A 7 -6.03 15.58 22.99
N MET A 8 -6.92 16.28 22.26
CA MET A 8 -7.33 15.88 20.92
C MET A 8 -6.14 15.78 19.97
N LEU A 9 -5.27 16.79 19.96
CA LEU A 9 -4.07 16.80 19.11
C LEU A 9 -3.13 15.63 19.46
N THR A 10 -2.84 15.44 20.75
CA THR A 10 -2.01 14.33 21.23
C THR A 10 -2.57 12.97 20.80
N ARG A 11 -3.89 12.79 20.86
CA ARG A 11 -4.59 11.59 20.41
C ARG A 11 -4.43 11.33 18.90
N TYR A 12 -4.55 12.36 18.06
CA TYR A 12 -4.32 12.22 16.62
C TYR A 12 -2.88 11.86 16.30
N PHE A 13 -1.91 12.48 16.96
CA PHE A 13 -0.50 12.13 16.77
C PHE A 13 -0.20 10.69 17.16
N ASN A 14 -0.69 10.25 18.32
CA ASN A 14 -0.51 8.86 18.75
C ASN A 14 -1.14 7.89 17.74
N ARG A 15 -2.32 8.21 17.19
CA ARG A 15 -2.94 7.41 16.12
C ARG A 15 -2.13 7.41 14.82
N ALA A 16 -1.47 8.51 14.48
CA ALA A 16 -0.59 8.58 13.32
C ALA A 16 0.67 7.73 13.52
N ILE A 17 1.23 7.68 14.73
CA ILE A 17 2.35 6.79 15.06
C ILE A 17 1.95 5.31 14.97
N GLU A 18 0.71 4.97 15.33
CA GLU A 18 0.19 3.61 15.22
C GLU A 18 0.00 3.17 13.76
N TYR A 19 -0.04 4.10 12.79
CA TYR A 19 -0.09 3.77 11.37
C TYR A 19 1.21 3.08 10.90
N PRO A 20 1.17 2.09 9.99
CA PRO A 20 0.03 1.58 9.22
C PRO A 20 -0.96 0.65 9.95
N ASN A 21 -0.89 0.53 11.27
CA ASN A 21 -1.63 -0.44 12.08
C ASN A 21 -1.36 -1.88 11.64
N VAL A 22 -0.11 -2.16 11.26
CA VAL A 22 0.36 -3.51 10.96
C VAL A 22 1.56 -3.84 11.83
N ASN A 23 1.73 -5.13 12.07
CA ASN A 23 2.87 -5.71 12.75
C ASN A 23 3.27 -7.02 12.05
N HIS A 24 4.34 -7.66 12.52
CA HIS A 24 4.86 -8.88 11.88
C HIS A 24 3.86 -10.04 11.87
N ASP A 25 2.90 -10.09 12.80
CA ASP A 25 1.89 -11.16 12.84
C ASP A 25 0.91 -11.07 11.67
N ASP A 26 0.64 -9.88 11.14
CA ASP A 26 -0.21 -9.68 9.96
C ASP A 26 0.37 -10.33 8.69
N PHE A 27 1.66 -10.72 8.72
CA PHE A 27 2.37 -11.39 7.62
C PHE A 27 2.58 -12.90 7.85
N LYS A 28 2.07 -13.46 8.95
CA LYS A 28 2.30 -14.87 9.31
C LYS A 28 1.25 -15.81 8.74
N GLU A 29 0.01 -15.36 8.65
CA GLU A 29 -1.12 -16.20 8.29
C GLU A 29 -1.96 -15.51 7.21
N SER A 30 -2.34 -16.28 6.19
CA SER A 30 -3.32 -15.84 5.22
C SER A 30 -4.68 -15.70 5.92
N TYR A 31 -5.60 -14.90 5.38
CA TYR A 31 -6.93 -14.72 5.96
C TYR A 31 -7.99 -14.41 4.90
N ILE A 32 -9.26 -14.51 5.27
CA ILE A 32 -10.40 -14.10 4.44
C ILE A 32 -11.19 -13.07 5.22
N ILE A 33 -11.61 -12.01 4.53
CA ILE A 33 -12.56 -11.05 5.07
C ILE A 33 -13.85 -11.08 4.25
N ALA A 34 -14.98 -10.99 4.95
CA ALA A 34 -16.25 -10.63 4.34
C ALA A 34 -16.39 -9.11 4.32
N VAL A 35 -16.86 -8.57 3.20
CA VAL A 35 -17.09 -7.14 3.00
C VAL A 35 -18.56 -6.78 3.16
N GLY A 36 -18.84 -5.54 3.58
CA GLY A 36 -20.20 -5.00 3.73
C GLY A 36 -20.65 -4.78 5.17
N LYS A 37 -21.56 -3.81 5.34
CA LYS A 37 -21.92 -3.16 6.62
C LYS A 37 -22.53 -4.09 7.67
N ASP A 38 -23.15 -5.18 7.22
CA ASP A 38 -23.82 -6.18 8.06
C ASP A 38 -23.26 -7.60 7.80
N GLU A 39 -22.11 -7.70 7.13
CA GLU A 39 -21.54 -8.96 6.62
C GLU A 39 -20.15 -9.27 7.21
N ALA A 40 -19.51 -8.33 7.92
CA ALA A 40 -18.20 -8.56 8.55
C ALA A 40 -18.17 -9.74 9.55
N GLU A 41 -19.32 -10.09 10.15
CA GLU A 41 -19.48 -11.26 11.03
C GLU A 41 -19.94 -12.54 10.29
N LYS A 42 -20.15 -12.48 8.96
CA LYS A 42 -20.68 -13.56 8.13
C LYS A 42 -19.66 -14.15 7.15
N ALA A 43 -18.38 -13.78 7.26
CA ALA A 43 -17.33 -14.60 6.65
C ALA A 43 -17.58 -16.04 7.07
N ASP A 44 -17.72 -16.95 6.11
CA ASP A 44 -18.08 -18.33 6.39
C ASP A 44 -17.03 -18.88 7.38
N PRO A 45 -17.39 -19.17 8.65
CA PRO A 45 -16.42 -19.60 9.65
C PRO A 45 -15.82 -20.97 9.29
N ALA A 46 -16.38 -21.68 8.31
CA ALA A 46 -15.82 -22.91 7.74
C ALA A 46 -14.74 -22.65 6.67
N MET A 47 -14.53 -21.41 6.23
CA MET A 47 -13.37 -21.03 5.41
C MET A 47 -12.16 -20.82 6.33
N ILE A 48 -11.59 -21.92 6.82
CA ILE A 48 -10.31 -21.90 7.52
C ILE A 48 -9.20 -21.70 6.50
N VAL A 49 -8.29 -20.78 6.84
CA VAL A 49 -7.20 -20.38 5.96
C VAL A 49 -5.93 -21.08 6.42
N SER A 50 -5.65 -22.26 5.86
CA SER A 50 -4.29 -22.82 5.86
C SER A 50 -3.69 -22.58 4.49
N ASP A 51 -2.43 -22.18 4.41
CA ASP A 51 -1.76 -21.95 3.13
C ASP A 51 -1.73 -23.22 2.24
N SER A 52 -1.90 -24.41 2.84
CA SER A 52 -2.05 -25.69 2.13
C SER A 52 -3.41 -25.90 1.45
N ASP A 53 -4.41 -25.10 1.80
CA ASP A 53 -5.81 -25.26 1.42
C ASP A 53 -6.22 -24.28 0.30
N PHE A 54 -5.25 -23.54 -0.24
CA PHE A 54 -5.43 -22.67 -1.39
C PHE A 54 -4.76 -23.27 -2.63
N SER A 55 -5.47 -23.15 -3.74
CA SER A 55 -4.83 -23.15 -5.04
C SER A 55 -5.31 -21.94 -5.82
N PHE A 56 -4.47 -21.42 -6.70
CA PHE A 56 -4.87 -20.37 -7.60
C PHE A 56 -4.21 -20.61 -8.96
N ALA A 57 -4.85 -20.06 -9.98
CA ALA A 57 -4.35 -20.08 -11.34
C ALA A 57 -4.71 -18.77 -12.02
N SER A 58 -3.88 -18.33 -12.97
CA SER A 58 -4.31 -17.33 -13.93
C SER A 58 -5.54 -17.84 -14.66
N SER A 59 -6.56 -17.01 -14.74
CA SER A 59 -7.79 -17.33 -15.48
C SER A 59 -7.60 -17.27 -17.00
N GLY A 60 -6.46 -16.74 -17.47
CA GLY A 60 -6.23 -16.42 -18.89
C GLY A 60 -7.13 -15.30 -19.42
N LYS A 61 -7.83 -14.59 -18.52
CA LYS A 61 -8.64 -13.40 -18.82
C LYS A 61 -7.96 -12.18 -18.22
N SER A 62 -8.27 -11.03 -18.82
CA SER A 62 -7.90 -9.73 -18.29
C SER A 62 -9.13 -8.82 -18.31
N ILE A 63 -9.23 -7.93 -17.32
CA ILE A 63 -10.34 -6.99 -17.19
C ILE A 63 -9.84 -5.55 -17.16
N ARG A 64 -10.69 -4.62 -17.60
CA ARG A 64 -10.45 -3.19 -17.46
C ARG A 64 -11.10 -2.67 -16.18
N LEU A 65 -10.30 -2.12 -15.28
CA LEU A 65 -10.77 -1.40 -14.09
C LEU A 65 -11.11 0.06 -14.43
N ALA A 66 -12.03 0.67 -13.70
CA ALA A 66 -12.40 2.07 -13.88
C ALA A 66 -11.20 3.00 -13.68
N GLY A 67 -10.88 3.83 -14.68
CA GLY A 67 -9.73 4.74 -14.65
C GLY A 67 -8.38 4.12 -15.06
N ALA A 68 -8.32 2.81 -15.28
CA ALA A 68 -7.09 2.17 -15.72
C ALA A 68 -6.72 2.57 -17.16
N THR A 69 -5.43 2.61 -17.48
CA THR A 69 -4.85 2.81 -18.83
C THR A 69 -4.65 1.51 -19.60
N GLU A 70 -4.51 0.39 -18.89
CA GLU A 70 -4.38 -0.96 -19.45
C GLU A 70 -5.35 -1.97 -18.79
N ASN A 71 -5.46 -3.17 -19.35
CA ASN A 71 -6.16 -4.27 -18.68
C ASN A 71 -5.25 -4.91 -17.64
N VAL A 72 -5.84 -5.50 -16.60
CA VAL A 72 -5.14 -6.30 -15.59
C VAL A 72 -5.59 -7.75 -15.64
N ASP A 73 -4.68 -8.67 -15.39
CA ASP A 73 -4.98 -10.10 -15.39
C ASP A 73 -5.86 -10.50 -14.20
N THR A 74 -6.70 -11.52 -14.43
CA THR A 74 -7.56 -12.09 -13.39
C THR A 74 -7.17 -13.52 -13.04
N TYR A 75 -7.54 -13.92 -11.84
CA TYR A 75 -7.20 -15.16 -11.20
C TYR A 75 -8.45 -15.92 -10.78
N GLU A 76 -8.33 -17.25 -10.77
CA GLU A 76 -9.25 -18.14 -10.06
C GLU A 76 -8.59 -18.58 -8.76
N VAL A 77 -9.30 -18.46 -7.64
CA VAL A 77 -8.81 -18.84 -6.31
C VAL A 77 -9.71 -19.92 -5.75
N THR A 78 -9.20 -21.13 -5.63
CA THR A 78 -9.92 -22.26 -5.05
C THR A 78 -9.52 -22.44 -3.60
N ILE A 79 -10.52 -22.43 -2.72
CA ILE A 79 -10.38 -22.54 -1.27
C ILE A 79 -11.01 -23.85 -0.85
N LYS A 80 -10.28 -24.66 -0.08
CA LYS A 80 -10.82 -25.87 0.53
C LYS A 80 -11.34 -25.56 1.94
N LYS A 81 -12.64 -25.78 2.15
CA LYS A 81 -13.30 -25.62 3.45
C LYS A 81 -12.94 -26.76 4.41
N VAL A 82 -13.29 -26.57 5.68
CA VAL A 82 -13.08 -27.56 6.77
C VAL A 82 -13.73 -28.91 6.49
N ASP A 83 -14.88 -28.92 5.83
CA ASP A 83 -15.60 -30.15 5.47
C ASP A 83 -15.06 -30.82 4.19
N GLY A 84 -14.06 -30.20 3.54
CA GLY A 84 -13.45 -30.65 2.31
C GLY A 84 -14.14 -30.17 1.04
N GLU A 85 -15.22 -29.40 1.13
CA GLU A 85 -15.81 -28.72 -0.03
C GLU A 85 -14.80 -27.70 -0.61
N GLU A 86 -14.74 -27.61 -1.94
CA GLU A 86 -13.94 -26.60 -2.63
C GLU A 86 -14.86 -25.50 -3.19
N VAL A 87 -14.50 -24.25 -2.90
CA VAL A 87 -15.14 -23.07 -3.47
C VAL A 87 -14.14 -22.35 -4.36
N THR A 88 -14.51 -22.08 -5.60
CA THR A 88 -13.69 -21.30 -6.53
C THR A 88 -14.25 -19.89 -6.65
N LEU A 89 -13.39 -18.92 -6.34
CA LEU A 89 -13.63 -17.50 -6.57
C LEU A 89 -13.10 -17.15 -7.96
N HIS A 90 -13.96 -16.61 -8.81
CA HIS A 90 -13.62 -16.31 -10.20
C HIS A 90 -13.31 -14.83 -10.40
N ASP A 91 -12.61 -14.56 -11.51
CA ASP A 91 -12.36 -13.21 -12.05
C ASP A 91 -11.79 -12.22 -11.02
N ARG A 92 -10.81 -12.69 -10.22
CA ARG A 92 -10.19 -11.91 -9.14
C ARG A 92 -8.94 -11.18 -9.58
N VAL A 93 -8.79 -9.91 -9.23
CA VAL A 93 -7.56 -9.13 -9.45
C VAL A 93 -6.65 -9.30 -8.24
N ALA A 94 -5.38 -9.63 -8.47
CA ALA A 94 -4.36 -9.74 -7.44
C ALA A 94 -3.74 -8.36 -7.14
N LEU A 95 -3.94 -7.85 -5.92
CA LEU A 95 -3.36 -6.59 -5.45
C LEU A 95 -2.39 -6.85 -4.30
N VAL A 96 -1.19 -6.28 -4.38
CA VAL A 96 -0.18 -6.33 -3.32
C VAL A 96 -0.60 -5.42 -2.17
N GLY A 97 -0.64 -5.97 -0.97
CA GLY A 97 -0.73 -5.23 0.27
C GLY A 97 0.64 -5.15 0.95
N PHE A 98 1.07 -3.93 1.24
CA PHE A 98 2.18 -3.60 2.13
C PHE A 98 1.76 -2.38 2.94
N GLY A 99 2.00 -2.39 4.24
CA GLY A 99 1.41 -1.40 5.14
C GLY A 99 -0.07 -1.71 5.39
N SER A 100 -0.92 -0.68 5.50
CA SER A 100 -2.25 -0.83 6.12
C SER A 100 -3.21 -1.75 5.38
N ASN A 101 -2.95 -2.01 4.08
CA ASN A 101 -3.72 -2.96 3.27
C ASN A 101 -3.41 -4.43 3.60
N SER A 102 -2.41 -4.71 4.44
CA SER A 102 -2.11 -6.05 4.95
C SER A 102 -2.86 -6.38 6.23
N ALA A 103 -3.40 -5.38 6.95
CA ALA A 103 -4.13 -5.61 8.19
C ALA A 103 -5.62 -5.95 7.95
N PRO A 104 -6.13 -7.07 8.50
CA PRO A 104 -7.54 -7.46 8.36
C PRO A 104 -8.52 -6.38 8.82
N GLU A 105 -8.24 -5.75 9.97
CA GLU A 105 -9.15 -4.75 10.58
C GLU A 105 -9.22 -3.45 9.77
N ILE A 106 -8.12 -3.07 9.11
CA ILE A 106 -8.10 -1.92 8.21
C ILE A 106 -8.87 -2.24 6.94
N LEU A 107 -8.67 -3.42 6.36
CA LEU A 107 -9.44 -3.83 5.19
C LEU A 107 -10.95 -3.90 5.50
N LYS A 108 -11.36 -4.48 6.64
CA LYS A 108 -12.76 -4.44 7.09
C LYS A 108 -13.29 -3.01 7.16
N THR A 109 -12.49 -2.08 7.68
CA THR A 109 -12.85 -0.66 7.74
C THR A 109 -13.00 -0.06 6.33
N LYS A 110 -12.05 -0.31 5.42
CA LYS A 110 -12.09 0.16 4.02
C LYS A 110 -13.31 -0.37 3.25
N PHE A 111 -13.76 -1.57 3.58
CA PHE A 111 -14.88 -2.24 2.92
C PHE A 111 -16.18 -2.26 3.73
N ASN A 112 -16.25 -1.50 4.84
CA ASN A 112 -17.41 -1.52 5.71
C ASN A 112 -18.68 -1.06 5.00
N ASP A 113 -18.60 -0.04 4.14
CA ASP A 113 -19.76 0.46 3.38
C ASP A 113 -19.85 -0.17 1.97
N PHE A 114 -19.12 -1.26 1.69
CA PHE A 114 -19.20 -1.96 0.41
C PHE A 114 -20.60 -2.52 0.18
N VAL A 115 -21.17 -2.27 -1.00
CA VAL A 115 -22.47 -2.83 -1.38
C VAL A 115 -22.28 -4.27 -1.83
N THR A 116 -22.82 -5.20 -1.05
CA THR A 116 -22.65 -6.63 -1.28
C THR A 116 -23.56 -7.18 -2.37
N ASP A 117 -23.04 -8.15 -3.12
CA ASP A 117 -23.87 -8.93 -4.03
C ASP A 117 -24.57 -10.05 -3.23
N THR A 118 -25.89 -9.97 -3.16
CA THR A 118 -26.71 -10.97 -2.46
C THR A 118 -26.97 -12.22 -3.30
N LYS A 119 -26.69 -12.18 -4.60
CA LYS A 119 -26.87 -13.32 -5.51
C LYS A 119 -25.65 -14.23 -5.52
N ASN A 120 -24.47 -13.65 -5.34
CA ASN A 120 -23.17 -14.33 -5.33
C ASN A 120 -22.43 -14.02 -4.01
N PRO A 121 -22.76 -14.70 -2.89
CA PRO A 121 -22.13 -14.44 -1.60
C PRO A 121 -20.60 -14.55 -1.59
N GLU A 122 -20.03 -15.36 -2.49
CA GLU A 122 -18.59 -15.51 -2.73
C GLU A 122 -17.93 -14.22 -3.23
N ASP A 123 -18.67 -13.33 -3.91
CA ASP A 123 -18.19 -12.02 -4.36
C ASP A 123 -18.08 -11.01 -3.21
N ASN A 124 -18.57 -11.36 -2.02
CA ASN A 124 -18.39 -10.59 -0.80
C ASN A 124 -17.18 -11.04 0.01
N GLN A 125 -16.38 -12.00 -0.48
CA GLN A 125 -15.15 -12.44 0.17
C GLN A 125 -13.94 -11.82 -0.52
N ILE A 126 -12.96 -11.37 0.28
CA ILE A 126 -11.60 -11.06 -0.18
C ILE A 126 -10.68 -12.07 0.49
N VAL A 127 -9.96 -12.84 -0.33
CA VAL A 127 -8.90 -13.74 0.13
C VAL A 127 -7.61 -12.95 0.15
N VAL A 128 -6.90 -12.99 1.29
CA VAL A 128 -5.59 -12.36 1.44
C VAL A 128 -4.57 -13.44 1.77
N MET A 129 -3.62 -13.63 0.87
CA MET A 129 -2.55 -14.62 0.99
C MET A 129 -1.22 -13.97 1.35
N GLN A 130 -0.38 -14.67 2.10
CA GLN A 130 0.98 -14.22 2.39
C GLN A 130 1.94 -14.57 1.27
N GLY A 131 2.88 -13.67 0.98
CA GLY A 131 3.90 -13.91 -0.02
C GLY A 131 5.20 -13.17 0.27
N ASN A 132 6.23 -13.51 -0.50
CA ASN A 132 7.52 -12.85 -0.47
C ASN A 132 7.77 -12.18 -1.82
N LEU A 133 8.00 -10.87 -1.80
CA LEU A 133 8.34 -10.07 -2.97
C LEU A 133 9.87 -9.94 -3.03
N GLN A 134 10.47 -10.51 -4.07
CA GLN A 134 11.92 -10.45 -4.28
C GLN A 134 12.33 -9.11 -4.90
N SER A 135 13.57 -8.69 -4.61
CA SER A 135 14.22 -7.47 -5.10
C SER A 135 13.45 -6.18 -4.77
N HIS A 136 12.64 -6.19 -3.71
CA HIS A 136 11.92 -5.02 -3.24
C HIS A 136 11.96 -4.93 -1.72
N VAL A 137 11.85 -3.70 -1.25
CA VAL A 137 11.75 -3.33 0.17
C VAL A 137 10.55 -2.43 0.38
N VAL A 138 10.04 -2.39 1.61
CA VAL A 138 8.97 -1.48 2.01
C VAL A 138 9.57 -0.37 2.86
N VAL A 139 9.45 0.86 2.37
CA VAL A 139 10.11 2.05 2.91
C VAL A 139 9.11 3.18 3.13
N ALA A 140 9.53 4.23 3.85
CA ALA A 140 8.72 5.44 4.00
C ALA A 140 8.51 6.14 2.64
N ALA A 141 7.27 6.51 2.33
CA ALA A 141 6.92 7.30 1.16
C ALA A 141 7.24 8.78 1.37
N ALA A 142 7.57 9.53 0.33
CA ALA A 142 7.89 10.95 0.44
C ALA A 142 6.67 11.87 0.33
N PHE A 143 5.60 11.58 1.09
CA PHE A 143 4.42 12.45 1.14
C PHE A 143 3.65 12.30 2.45
N TYR A 144 2.78 13.29 2.74
CA TYR A 144 1.81 13.19 3.82
C TYR A 144 0.46 12.68 3.31
N SER A 145 -0.01 11.57 3.88
CA SER A 145 -1.35 11.06 3.62
C SER A 145 -2.43 11.94 4.26
N ASP A 146 -3.69 11.77 3.85
CA ASP A 146 -4.82 12.57 4.36
C ASP A 146 -5.09 12.34 5.86
N ILE A 147 -4.71 11.17 6.37
CA ILE A 147 -4.78 10.83 7.81
C ILE A 147 -3.55 11.30 8.59
N GLY A 148 -2.57 11.89 7.90
CA GLY A 148 -1.38 12.52 8.46
C GLY A 148 -0.06 11.76 8.55
N PRO A 149 0.02 10.43 8.71
CA PRO A 149 1.29 9.74 8.72
C PRO A 149 1.98 9.83 7.37
N VAL A 150 3.30 9.70 7.41
CA VAL A 150 4.13 9.35 6.27
C VAL A 150 3.87 7.86 5.99
N PRO A 151 3.21 7.50 4.88
CA PRO A 151 2.80 6.12 4.66
C PRO A 151 3.95 5.29 4.07
N ALA A 152 3.69 4.01 3.79
CA ALA A 152 4.67 3.13 3.17
C ALA A 152 4.61 3.18 1.63
N THR A 153 5.72 2.86 0.97
CA THR A 153 5.79 2.60 -0.47
C THR A 153 6.74 1.44 -0.76
N LEU A 154 6.59 0.81 -1.91
CA LEU A 154 7.60 -0.10 -2.45
C LEU A 154 8.75 0.67 -3.07
N HIS A 155 9.95 0.09 -2.94
CA HIS A 155 11.15 0.52 -3.66
C HIS A 155 11.92 -0.74 -4.09
N ARG A 156 12.43 -0.76 -5.32
CA ARG A 156 13.23 -1.88 -5.83
C ARG A 156 14.65 -1.79 -5.25
N LYS A 157 15.15 -2.91 -4.74
CA LYS A 157 16.52 -3.07 -4.24
C LYS A 157 16.96 -4.51 -4.45
N GLU A 158 17.86 -4.72 -5.40
CA GLU A 158 18.30 -6.07 -5.79
C GLU A 158 18.96 -6.82 -4.64
N GLY A 159 18.64 -8.10 -4.51
CA GLY A 159 19.14 -8.99 -3.45
C GLY A 159 18.35 -8.91 -2.13
N ASP A 160 17.46 -7.93 -1.99
CA ASP A 160 16.61 -7.78 -0.82
C ASP A 160 15.23 -8.43 -1.05
N SER A 161 14.46 -8.61 0.02
CA SER A 161 13.08 -9.10 -0.09
C SER A 161 12.19 -8.58 1.01
N ALA A 162 10.88 -8.52 0.76
CA ALA A 162 9.88 -8.11 1.74
C ALA A 162 8.71 -9.09 1.79
N SER A 163 8.28 -9.42 3.01
CA SER A 163 7.01 -10.09 3.23
C SER A 163 5.87 -9.13 2.93
N VAL A 164 4.96 -9.56 2.07
CA VAL A 164 3.80 -8.80 1.62
C VAL A 164 2.56 -9.68 1.64
N THR A 165 1.40 -9.05 1.56
CA THR A 165 0.14 -9.76 1.32
C THR A 165 -0.29 -9.63 -0.15
N ILE A 166 -1.07 -10.58 -0.64
CA ILE A 166 -1.78 -10.51 -1.92
C ILE A 166 -3.26 -10.71 -1.65
N GLY A 167 -4.04 -9.66 -1.86
CA GLY A 167 -5.49 -9.76 -1.85
C GLY A 167 -6.03 -10.09 -3.24
N PHE A 168 -7.04 -10.95 -3.28
CA PHE A 168 -7.75 -11.34 -4.50
C PHE A 168 -9.16 -10.72 -4.49
N TYR A 169 -9.32 -9.68 -5.28
CA TYR A 169 -10.48 -8.79 -5.25
C TYR A 169 -11.37 -9.01 -6.47
N THR A 170 -12.70 -8.96 -6.32
CA THR A 170 -13.57 -8.77 -7.50
C THR A 170 -13.24 -7.44 -8.18
N LYS A 171 -13.67 -7.26 -9.42
CA LYS A 171 -13.55 -5.97 -10.13
C LYS A 171 -14.01 -4.78 -9.27
N ALA A 172 -15.20 -4.87 -8.69
CA ALA A 172 -15.78 -3.78 -7.89
C ALA A 172 -14.97 -3.52 -6.61
N GLN A 173 -14.46 -4.58 -5.97
CA GLN A 173 -13.62 -4.42 -4.78
C GLN A 173 -12.25 -3.79 -5.12
N ALA A 174 -11.65 -4.16 -6.26
CA ALA A 174 -10.39 -3.58 -6.74
C ALA A 174 -10.55 -2.09 -7.10
N GLU A 175 -11.66 -1.73 -7.74
CA GLU A 175 -12.01 -0.33 -8.03
C GLU A 175 -12.21 0.48 -6.74
N GLN A 176 -12.87 -0.08 -5.71
CA GLN A 176 -12.97 0.56 -4.41
C GLN A 176 -11.61 0.75 -3.75
N MET A 177 -10.73 -0.26 -3.81
CA MET A 177 -9.37 -0.13 -3.29
C MET A 177 -8.62 1.00 -4.00
N THR A 178 -8.70 1.08 -5.33
CA THR A 178 -8.09 2.13 -6.16
C THR A 178 -8.51 3.52 -5.69
N GLY A 179 -9.80 3.70 -5.38
CA GLY A 179 -10.34 4.98 -4.89
C GLY A 179 -9.72 5.45 -3.56
N THR A 180 -9.10 4.55 -2.79
CA THR A 180 -8.43 4.88 -1.51
C THR A 180 -6.95 5.23 -1.66
N GLU A 181 -6.37 5.13 -2.86
CA GLU A 181 -4.92 5.20 -3.10
C GLU A 181 -4.53 6.42 -3.96
N GLN A 182 -5.20 7.55 -3.74
CA GLN A 182 -5.10 8.75 -4.58
C GLN A 182 -3.67 9.31 -4.75
N SER A 183 -2.83 9.15 -3.72
CA SER A 183 -1.43 9.61 -3.68
C SER A 183 -0.43 8.61 -4.28
N TYR A 184 -0.94 7.51 -4.86
CA TYR A 184 -0.17 6.45 -5.45
C TYR A 184 -0.49 6.30 -6.94
N ALA A 185 0.46 5.76 -7.70
CA ALA A 185 0.20 5.21 -9.01
C ALA A 185 -0.05 3.70 -8.88
N GLY A 186 -1.01 3.17 -9.62
CA GLY A 186 -1.19 1.73 -9.72
C GLY A 186 -0.29 1.15 -10.79
N VAL A 187 0.59 0.23 -10.40
CA VAL A 187 1.62 -0.36 -11.26
C VAL A 187 1.48 -1.88 -11.23
N GLU A 188 1.34 -2.48 -12.40
CA GLU A 188 1.48 -3.92 -12.57
C GLU A 188 2.97 -4.25 -12.57
N LEU A 189 3.46 -4.88 -11.50
CA LEU A 189 4.89 -5.08 -11.29
C LEU A 189 5.48 -6.03 -12.33
N ASP A 190 6.68 -5.78 -12.85
CA ASP A 190 7.40 -6.75 -13.69
C ASP A 190 8.21 -7.73 -12.84
N THR A 191 7.50 -8.46 -11.99
CA THR A 191 8.06 -9.45 -11.07
C THR A 191 6.98 -10.43 -10.63
N GLU A 192 7.37 -11.45 -9.87
CA GLU A 192 6.48 -12.40 -9.25
C GLU A 192 6.50 -12.28 -7.72
N ILE A 193 5.39 -12.63 -7.10
CA ILE A 193 5.32 -12.83 -5.64
C ILE A 193 5.17 -14.31 -5.37
N ILE A 194 6.12 -14.85 -4.60
CA ILE A 194 6.09 -16.25 -4.18
C ILE A 194 5.20 -16.35 -2.95
N LEU A 195 4.01 -16.93 -3.12
CA LEU A 195 3.10 -17.15 -2.00
C LEU A 195 3.64 -18.20 -1.04
N LYS A 196 3.19 -18.13 0.21
CA LYS A 196 3.40 -19.18 1.20
C LYS A 196 2.71 -20.46 0.68
N GLY A 197 3.50 -21.47 0.32
CA GLY A 197 3.04 -22.63 -0.46
C GLY A 197 3.83 -22.86 -1.74
N GLY A 198 4.59 -21.86 -2.21
CA GLY A 198 5.56 -21.96 -3.31
C GLY A 198 5.01 -21.59 -4.69
N THR A 199 3.71 -21.31 -4.82
CA THR A 199 3.12 -20.85 -6.08
C THR A 199 3.39 -19.35 -6.28
N ALA A 200 3.64 -18.94 -7.52
CA ALA A 200 3.93 -17.55 -7.88
C ALA A 200 2.69 -16.83 -8.44
N VAL A 201 2.48 -15.59 -8.01
CA VAL A 201 1.57 -14.64 -8.67
C VAL A 201 2.41 -13.77 -9.58
N GLU A 202 2.23 -13.91 -10.89
CA GLU A 202 2.92 -13.11 -11.89
C GLU A 202 2.27 -11.73 -11.99
N LYS A 203 3.08 -10.68 -12.13
CA LYS A 203 2.58 -9.34 -12.44
C LYS A 203 1.44 -8.83 -11.55
N PRO A 204 1.61 -8.87 -10.21
CA PRO A 204 0.58 -8.37 -9.31
C PRO A 204 0.48 -6.84 -9.40
N LEU A 205 -0.71 -6.29 -9.17
CA LEU A 205 -0.94 -4.84 -9.12
C LEU A 205 -0.52 -4.29 -7.75
N ALA A 206 0.29 -3.24 -7.72
CA ALA A 206 0.71 -2.55 -6.50
C ALA A 206 0.49 -1.03 -6.59
N TYR A 207 0.36 -0.35 -5.45
CA TYR A 207 0.23 1.10 -5.38
C TYR A 207 1.54 1.74 -4.94
N VAL A 208 2.23 2.43 -5.84
CA VAL A 208 3.58 2.99 -5.59
C VAL A 208 3.52 4.50 -5.47
N ALA A 209 4.14 5.05 -4.41
CA ALA A 209 4.06 6.47 -4.10
C ALA A 209 4.72 7.30 -5.21
N VAL A 210 4.04 8.35 -5.65
CA VAL A 210 4.48 9.08 -6.85
C VAL A 210 5.60 10.08 -6.59
N TRP A 211 5.75 10.51 -5.33
CA TRP A 211 6.89 11.32 -4.88
C TRP A 211 8.10 10.48 -4.48
N GLY A 212 8.03 9.15 -4.65
CA GLY A 212 9.12 8.23 -4.33
C GLY A 212 9.23 7.91 -2.85
N ALA A 213 10.43 7.53 -2.44
CA ALA A 213 10.76 7.05 -1.11
C ALA A 213 11.59 8.07 -0.34
N LEU A 214 11.20 8.37 0.90
CA LEU A 214 11.87 9.33 1.76
C LEU A 214 13.21 8.78 2.23
N THR A 215 14.25 9.62 2.20
CA THR A 215 15.60 9.28 2.68
C THR A 215 15.92 9.99 3.99
N ASN A 216 16.81 9.43 4.81
CA ASN A 216 17.34 10.08 6.01
C ASN A 216 18.35 11.20 5.66
N GLU A 217 18.98 11.81 6.67
CA GLU A 217 19.99 12.87 6.49
C GLU A 217 21.24 12.43 5.71
N ASP A 218 21.55 11.13 5.74
CA ASP A 218 22.68 10.54 5.01
C ASP A 218 22.29 10.12 3.56
N GLY A 219 21.03 10.33 3.17
CA GLY A 219 20.51 9.97 1.85
C GLY A 219 20.11 8.50 1.70
N GLU A 220 19.99 7.75 2.81
CA GLU A 220 19.60 6.34 2.82
C GLU A 220 18.08 6.18 2.93
N LEU A 221 17.53 5.16 2.27
CA LEU A 221 16.12 4.81 2.37
C LEU A 221 15.75 4.34 3.79
N MET A 222 14.61 4.78 4.29
CA MET A 222 14.13 4.40 5.63
C MET A 222 13.19 3.20 5.55
N ALA A 223 13.71 2.02 5.91
CA ALA A 223 12.98 0.76 5.92
C ALA A 223 11.92 0.75 7.03
N ASN A 224 10.70 0.27 6.71
CA ASN A 224 9.61 0.19 7.69
C ASN A 224 9.75 -1.06 8.57
N PRO A 225 10.01 -0.94 9.88
CA PRO A 225 10.25 -2.09 10.76
C PRO A 225 9.00 -2.93 11.04
N SER A 226 7.80 -2.40 10.77
CA SER A 226 6.55 -3.16 10.93
C SER A 226 6.34 -4.22 9.85
N ILE A 227 7.13 -4.17 8.77
CA ILE A 227 7.07 -5.11 7.66
C ILE A 227 8.28 -6.05 7.76
N PRO A 228 8.10 -7.37 7.86
CA PRO A 228 9.23 -8.29 7.82
C PRO A 228 9.93 -8.20 6.46
N GLN A 229 11.23 -7.94 6.46
CA GLN A 229 12.03 -7.82 5.24
C GLN A 229 13.47 -8.24 5.49
N GLN A 230 14.17 -8.62 4.42
CA GLN A 230 15.59 -8.94 4.41
C GLN A 230 16.30 -7.82 3.67
N THR A 231 16.86 -6.88 4.41
CA THR A 231 17.52 -5.68 3.88
C THR A 231 18.64 -5.24 4.82
N ASP A 232 19.60 -4.49 4.27
CA ASP A 232 20.64 -3.78 5.02
C ASP A 232 20.30 -2.30 5.25
N LEU A 233 19.14 -1.84 4.80
CA LEU A 233 18.66 -0.47 5.01
C LEU A 233 18.41 -0.18 6.51
N PRO A 234 18.58 1.07 6.94
CA PRO A 234 18.24 1.47 8.30
C PRO A 234 16.74 1.32 8.54
N GLU A 235 16.38 0.53 9.55
CA GLU A 235 15.01 0.43 10.05
C GLU A 235 14.67 1.66 10.90
N VAL A 236 13.62 2.38 10.52
CA VAL A 236 13.20 3.62 11.18
C VAL A 236 11.73 3.51 11.56
N SER A 237 11.40 3.70 12.84
CA SER A 237 10.01 3.59 13.31
C SER A 237 9.12 4.66 12.66
N THR A 238 7.81 4.40 12.56
CA THR A 238 6.83 5.39 12.07
C THR A 238 6.97 6.73 12.80
N ARG A 239 7.22 6.70 14.11
CA ARG A 239 7.45 7.91 14.91
C ARG A 239 8.65 8.69 14.40
N GLU A 240 9.80 8.05 14.26
CA GLU A 240 11.05 8.69 13.81
C GLU A 240 10.91 9.23 12.39
N VAL A 241 10.23 8.49 11.49
CA VAL A 241 9.92 8.97 10.14
C VAL A 241 9.05 10.25 10.19
N ILE A 242 8.02 10.28 11.04
CA ILE A 242 7.16 11.47 11.18
C ILE A 242 7.95 12.64 11.78
N GLU A 243 8.74 12.41 12.82
CA GLU A 243 9.58 13.43 13.47
C GLU A 243 10.60 14.01 12.48
N TYR A 244 11.23 13.17 11.66
CA TYR A 244 12.12 13.60 10.59
C TYR A 244 11.38 14.40 9.51
N ALA A 245 10.26 13.88 8.99
CA ALA A 245 9.46 14.59 8.01
C ALA A 245 9.00 15.96 8.53
N MET A 246 8.69 16.06 9.82
CA MET A 246 8.35 17.33 10.46
C MET A 246 9.53 18.28 10.57
N SER A 247 10.73 17.80 10.91
CA SER A 247 11.92 18.64 11.06
C SER A 247 12.32 19.31 9.74
N ILE A 248 12.14 18.61 8.61
CA ILE A 248 12.43 19.17 7.28
C ILE A 248 11.31 20.07 6.75
N THR A 249 10.04 19.74 7.01
CA THR A 249 8.91 20.53 6.48
C THR A 249 8.49 21.71 7.35
N ASN A 250 8.93 21.75 8.61
CA ASN A 250 8.64 22.83 9.55
C ASN A 250 9.83 23.11 10.49
N PRO A 251 10.97 23.59 9.98
CA PRO A 251 12.21 23.72 10.75
C PRO A 251 12.13 24.71 11.94
N GLU A 252 11.11 25.58 11.98
CA GLU A 252 10.87 26.52 13.08
C GLU A 252 10.01 25.94 14.22
N MET A 253 9.63 24.66 14.17
CA MET A 253 8.67 24.08 15.11
C MET A 253 9.27 23.02 16.04
N ASP A 254 9.61 23.46 17.26
CA ASP A 254 9.85 22.59 18.42
C ASP A 254 8.55 21.92 18.97
N ASP A 255 7.38 22.11 18.31
CA ASP A 255 6.05 21.65 18.75
C ASP A 255 5.30 20.91 17.64
N ILE A 256 4.74 19.75 17.99
CA ILE A 256 3.98 18.85 17.11
C ILE A 256 2.60 19.36 16.70
N LYS A 257 2.12 20.39 17.39
CA LYS A 257 0.77 20.93 17.22
C LYS A 257 0.41 21.31 15.77
N PRO A 258 1.27 21.96 14.97
CA PRO A 258 0.89 22.38 13.62
C PRO A 258 1.05 21.29 12.56
N TYR A 259 1.67 20.17 12.90
CA TYR A 259 1.55 18.94 12.12
C TYR A 259 0.08 18.51 12.17
N ILE A 260 -0.46 18.30 13.37
CA ILE A 260 -1.82 17.78 13.56
C ILE A 260 -2.91 18.77 13.11
N GLU A 261 -2.72 20.07 13.31
CA GLU A 261 -3.69 21.10 12.88
C GLU A 261 -3.85 21.19 11.34
N GLY A 262 -2.90 20.68 10.55
CA GLY A 262 -2.96 20.63 9.09
C GLY A 262 -3.87 19.54 8.48
N HIS A 263 -4.52 18.69 9.28
CA HIS A 263 -5.24 17.51 8.77
C HIS A 263 -6.75 17.73 8.60
N SER A 264 -7.27 17.31 7.45
CA SER A 264 -8.66 17.49 7.01
C SER A 264 -9.58 16.35 7.47
N MET A 265 -9.08 15.12 7.57
CA MET A 265 -9.93 13.96 7.88
C MET A 265 -10.13 13.74 9.39
N GLY A 266 -11.37 13.96 9.82
CA GLY A 266 -11.85 13.55 11.13
C GLY A 266 -11.92 14.63 12.19
N LEU A 267 -11.59 15.90 11.87
CA LEU A 267 -12.01 17.03 12.70
C LEU A 267 -13.43 17.41 12.30
N PRO A 268 -14.48 17.01 13.05
CA PRO A 268 -15.82 17.49 12.76
C PRO A 268 -15.81 19.03 12.78
N MET A 269 -16.47 19.66 11.81
CA MET A 269 -16.75 21.10 11.73
C MET A 269 -15.71 22.01 11.03
N LEU A 270 -14.83 21.48 10.19
CA LEU A 270 -14.08 22.35 9.26
C LEU A 270 -14.98 22.81 8.11
N SER A 271 -14.85 24.08 7.72
CA SER A 271 -15.42 24.63 6.50
C SER A 271 -14.63 24.17 5.27
N ASP A 272 -15.25 24.22 4.08
CA ASP A 272 -14.59 23.90 2.81
C ASP A 272 -13.30 24.73 2.58
N VAL A 273 -13.28 25.98 3.07
CA VAL A 273 -12.11 26.86 3.02
C VAL A 273 -10.98 26.33 3.89
N GLU A 274 -11.27 25.91 5.12
CA GLU A 274 -10.27 25.34 6.03
C GLU A 274 -9.75 24.00 5.50
N ILE A 275 -10.62 23.18 4.87
CA ILE A 275 -10.19 21.95 4.20
C ILE A 275 -9.23 22.28 3.06
N ALA A 276 -9.56 23.23 2.19
CA ALA A 276 -8.71 23.63 1.08
C ALA A 276 -7.35 24.21 1.53
N GLU A 277 -7.33 25.03 2.59
CA GLU A 277 -6.10 25.57 3.17
C GLU A 277 -5.20 24.46 3.76
N LYS A 278 -5.82 23.47 4.41
CA LYS A 278 -5.12 22.29 4.93
C LYS A 278 -4.54 21.42 3.84
N GLU A 279 -5.32 21.12 2.80
CA GLU A 279 -4.83 20.39 1.62
C GLU A 279 -3.66 21.12 0.95
N LYS A 280 -3.79 22.44 0.77
CA LYS A 280 -2.67 23.25 0.25
C LYS A 280 -1.42 23.14 1.13
N THR A 281 -1.57 23.18 2.45
CA THR A 281 -0.45 23.02 3.39
C THR A 281 0.16 21.63 3.28
N ARG A 282 -0.66 20.59 3.17
CA ARG A 282 -0.20 19.20 2.97
C ARG A 282 0.64 19.08 1.70
N TYR A 283 0.19 19.65 0.58
CA TYR A 283 0.94 19.61 -0.67
C TYR A 283 2.27 20.38 -0.61
N ILE A 284 2.29 21.57 0.00
CA ILE A 284 3.55 22.30 0.21
C ILE A 284 4.56 21.45 0.99
N ARG A 285 4.09 20.79 2.04
CA ARG A 285 4.94 19.90 2.85
C ARG A 285 5.39 18.68 2.04
N THR A 286 4.51 18.06 1.28
CA THR A 286 4.86 16.95 0.38
C THR A 286 5.89 17.37 -0.66
N ASP A 287 5.78 18.56 -1.25
CA ASP A 287 6.78 19.06 -2.19
C ASP A 287 8.17 19.19 -1.54
N ILE A 288 8.24 19.63 -0.27
CA ILE A 288 9.49 19.66 0.50
C ILE A 288 9.99 18.23 0.78
N LEU A 289 9.12 17.29 1.17
CA LEU A 289 9.52 15.88 1.36
C LEU A 289 10.12 15.27 0.09
N ALA A 290 9.60 15.63 -1.08
CA ALA A 290 10.09 15.15 -2.36
C ALA A 290 11.50 15.69 -2.71
N GLU A 291 11.94 16.81 -2.12
CA GLU A 291 13.33 17.28 -2.23
C GLU A 291 14.31 16.41 -1.40
N HIS A 292 13.77 15.63 -0.46
CA HIS A 292 14.48 14.70 0.42
C HIS A 292 14.14 13.24 0.10
N SER A 293 13.80 12.94 -1.16
CA SER A 293 13.40 11.61 -1.59
C SER A 293 14.25 11.07 -2.74
N THR A 294 14.24 9.74 -2.86
CA THR A 294 14.65 9.06 -4.08
C THR A 294 13.40 8.77 -4.92
N PRO A 295 13.40 9.06 -6.23
CA PRO A 295 12.29 8.69 -7.12
C PRO A 295 11.95 7.19 -7.04
N SER A 296 10.71 6.85 -7.34
CA SER A 296 10.34 5.43 -7.50
C SER A 296 11.16 4.81 -8.63
N ASN A 297 11.73 3.64 -8.36
CA ASN A 297 12.48 2.80 -9.31
C ASN A 297 11.78 1.45 -9.56
N VAL A 298 10.50 1.34 -9.20
CA VAL A 298 9.70 0.14 -9.43
C VAL A 298 9.51 -0.06 -10.94
N ILE A 299 9.79 -1.28 -11.40
CA ILE A 299 9.64 -1.68 -12.81
C ILE A 299 8.27 -2.33 -12.98
N GLY A 300 7.53 -1.87 -13.99
CA GLY A 300 6.20 -2.39 -14.28
C GLY A 300 5.44 -1.57 -15.31
N THR A 301 4.22 -2.02 -15.59
CA THR A 301 3.29 -1.31 -16.47
C THR A 301 2.42 -0.37 -15.63
N LEU A 302 2.37 0.90 -16.01
CA LEU A 302 1.45 1.85 -15.38
C LEU A 302 0.00 1.46 -15.73
N ILE A 303 -0.78 1.08 -14.71
CA ILE A 303 -2.20 0.75 -14.83
C ILE A 303 -3.06 1.94 -14.45
N PHE A 304 -2.73 2.63 -13.36
CA PHE A 304 -3.46 3.80 -12.90
C PHE A 304 -2.53 5.00 -12.79
N PRO A 305 -2.72 6.06 -13.60
CA PRO A 305 -2.03 7.31 -13.33
C PRO A 305 -2.49 7.83 -11.96
N PRO A 306 -1.62 8.52 -11.22
CA PRO A 306 -2.00 9.04 -9.92
C PRO A 306 -3.06 10.13 -10.09
N SER A 307 -4.10 10.11 -9.25
CA SER A 307 -5.26 11.01 -9.38
C SER A 307 -4.94 12.46 -9.02
N ILE A 308 -3.81 12.70 -8.35
CA ILE A 308 -3.38 14.04 -7.92
C ILE A 308 -3.20 15.04 -9.06
N TYR A 309 -3.09 14.58 -10.32
CA TYR A 309 -2.91 15.46 -11.47
C TYR A 309 -4.19 16.12 -11.97
N GLU A 310 -5.37 15.66 -11.57
CA GLU A 310 -6.62 16.21 -12.11
C GLU A 310 -7.10 17.46 -11.37
N ASP A 311 -6.84 17.55 -10.05
CA ASP A 311 -7.43 18.61 -9.20
C ASP A 311 -6.41 19.43 -8.38
N THR A 312 -5.10 19.15 -8.47
CA THR A 312 -4.11 19.75 -7.55
C THR A 312 -3.12 20.72 -8.23
N PRO A 313 -2.88 21.93 -7.68
CA PRO A 313 -1.92 22.89 -8.21
C PRO A 313 -0.44 22.64 -7.79
N SER A 314 -0.04 21.45 -7.33
CA SER A 314 1.39 21.18 -7.12
C SER A 314 2.08 21.15 -8.49
N ALA A 315 2.75 22.26 -8.81
CA ALA A 315 3.51 22.43 -10.05
C ALA A 315 4.75 21.53 -10.10
N ASN A 316 5.08 20.85 -9.00
CA ASN A 316 6.34 20.14 -8.78
C ASN A 316 6.19 18.64 -8.58
N ALA A 317 4.97 18.07 -8.60
CA ALA A 317 4.80 16.63 -8.54
C ALA A 317 5.61 15.99 -9.69
N PRO A 318 6.70 15.27 -9.40
CA PRO A 318 7.57 14.73 -10.44
C PRO A 318 6.73 13.80 -11.30
N ARG A 319 6.93 13.83 -12.63
CA ARG A 319 6.35 12.80 -13.47
C ARG A 319 6.94 11.48 -13.01
N PRO A 320 6.13 10.53 -12.51
CA PRO A 320 6.70 9.30 -12.01
C PRO A 320 7.40 8.59 -13.18
N THR A 321 8.67 8.26 -12.97
CA THR A 321 9.50 7.55 -13.94
C THR A 321 9.31 6.06 -13.73
N PHE A 322 8.23 5.50 -14.27
CA PHE A 322 8.13 4.04 -14.40
C PHE A 322 8.91 3.66 -15.65
N SER A 323 10.12 3.13 -15.47
CA SER A 323 10.94 2.66 -16.60
C SER A 323 10.40 1.32 -17.08
N ALA A 324 9.97 1.27 -18.35
CA ALA A 324 9.65 0.02 -19.03
C ALA A 324 10.91 -0.79 -19.41
N GLU A 325 12.09 -0.21 -19.23
CA GLU A 325 13.37 -0.82 -19.59
C GLU A 325 14.08 -1.30 -18.33
N THR A 326 14.37 -2.61 -18.27
CA THR A 326 15.42 -3.12 -17.40
C THR A 326 16.71 -2.45 -17.82
N GLU A 327 17.32 -1.65 -16.95
CA GLU A 327 18.72 -1.28 -17.15
C GLU A 327 19.51 -2.59 -17.22
N ASN A 328 19.86 -3.01 -18.43
CA ASN A 328 20.82 -4.06 -18.67
C ASN A 328 22.15 -3.54 -18.13
N ASP A 329 22.38 -3.72 -16.84
CA ASP A 329 23.65 -3.50 -16.19
C ASP A 329 24.65 -4.53 -16.76
N THR A 330 25.19 -4.18 -17.92
CA THR A 330 26.21 -4.93 -18.64
C THR A 330 27.61 -4.60 -18.15
N SER A 331 27.73 -3.98 -16.97
CA SER A 331 29.01 -3.73 -16.31
C SER A 331 29.52 -4.92 -15.49
N ILE A 332 29.34 -6.16 -15.99
CA ILE A 332 30.22 -7.26 -15.55
C ILE A 332 31.54 -7.09 -16.30
N GLU A 333 32.46 -6.39 -15.65
CA GLU A 333 33.84 -6.26 -16.07
C GLU A 333 34.46 -7.62 -16.40
N ASN A 334 35.14 -7.66 -17.54
CA ASN A 334 35.97 -8.76 -18.00
C ASN A 334 36.87 -9.28 -16.87
N ILE A 335 36.65 -10.53 -16.46
CA ILE A 335 37.66 -11.31 -15.74
C ILE A 335 38.86 -11.45 -16.69
N PRO A 336 40.06 -10.98 -16.35
CA PRO A 336 41.23 -11.20 -17.18
C PRO A 336 41.58 -12.69 -17.16
N ASP A 337 41.73 -13.24 -18.37
CA ASP A 337 42.18 -14.60 -18.65
C ASP A 337 43.53 -14.84 -17.97
N LEU A 338 43.55 -15.69 -16.93
CA LEU A 338 44.79 -16.15 -16.29
C LEU A 338 45.34 -17.32 -17.11
N GLY A 339 46.26 -16.99 -18.02
CA GLY A 339 47.16 -17.94 -18.66
C GLY A 339 48.24 -18.50 -17.73
#